data_AF-A0A973HL91-F1
#
_entry.id   AF-A0A973HL91-F1
#
_cell.length_a   1.000
_cell.length_b   1.000
_cell.length_c   1.000
_cell.angle_alpha   90.00
_cell.angle_beta   90.00
_cell.angle_gamma   90.00
#
_symmetry.space_group_name_H-M   'P 1'
#
loop_
_entity.id
_entity.type
_entity.pdbx_description
1 polymer ?
#
loop_
_entity_poly.entity_id
_entity_poly.type
_entity_poly.pdbx_seq_one_letter_code
_entity_poly.pdbx_strand_id
1 'polypeptide(L)'
;MPILTAEDHDNFIRNGVLILRGLVPKDICETATAKLDEVAVKGVKPGDDIGSHPEVKALITDKVKQVLDEILGDELKKEDYGNPFSLMTPPQENLKEVSLAPDATGLHVDDDDPTVTPTGWCLRLVIFPRKVIPGGGGFIYSPGSHIRYMTQLMQSPNDAKSREIAQTLASPICEFTCEAGDTVIMSSILAHSGSKNWTNPLARHFVGITPGSQRSLVSNKALDELSTIEKVNSLQYYKERIGLNMPFPEIGDPELVDPVLANGWQPDGGISSFEMIRSSGINHCFVLSPDKPKKIRRFIAKDWYDFKEKEPIKLKRASDTIQIEQYGSTSRLCVSSREKKISDLYQTAFNRELCDWEYLGKVKAQAAATFRWSIWGSRSSNGFVLLYSDGTVLRRRLDPSVPGKQNSWAQLIKSRDNKIAWAGDGRQIMGMMIHSVRGESLFALVMDLQDGEKTSAHYILSGGDGCMYEDKEALPLVLADGSPVLQVSVYMRGKSYWLITYLKETADGNRLFWGTIDWDNPMVTPINNSQDLEAAFKQVGLR
;
A
#
# COMPACT_ATOMS: atom_id res chain seq x y z
N MET A 1 5.80 12.49 35.32
CA MET A 1 4.46 11.91 35.55
C MET A 1 3.83 11.71 34.18
N PRO A 2 3.15 10.58 33.92
CA PRO A 2 2.50 10.36 32.64
C PRO A 2 1.43 11.42 32.39
N ILE A 3 1.34 11.89 31.15
CA ILE A 3 0.28 12.80 30.69
C ILE A 3 -0.98 12.00 30.38
N LEU A 4 -0.83 10.82 29.78
CA LEU A 4 -1.92 9.96 29.39
C LEU A 4 -2.33 9.04 30.54
N THR A 5 -3.64 8.86 30.70
CA THR A 5 -4.19 7.86 31.61
C THR A 5 -4.22 6.49 30.94
N ALA A 6 -4.35 5.42 31.73
CA ALA A 6 -4.56 4.08 31.17
C ALA A 6 -5.80 4.01 30.25
N GLU A 7 -6.85 4.77 30.57
CA GLU A 7 -8.07 4.87 29.75
C GLU A 7 -7.79 5.54 28.40
N ASP A 8 -6.92 6.55 28.34
CA ASP A 8 -6.51 7.18 27.07
C ASP A 8 -5.78 6.17 26.16
N HIS A 9 -4.90 5.37 26.73
CA HIS A 9 -4.20 4.31 26.01
C HIS A 9 -5.17 3.25 25.48
N ASP A 10 -6.08 2.75 26.31
CA ASP A 10 -7.08 1.76 25.91
C ASP A 10 -8.05 2.30 24.86
N ASN A 11 -8.45 3.56 24.99
CA ASN A 11 -9.29 4.25 24.02
C ASN A 11 -8.58 4.38 22.66
N PHE A 12 -7.29 4.76 22.66
CA PHE A 12 -6.49 4.83 21.44
C PHE A 12 -6.35 3.46 20.78
N ILE A 13 -6.09 2.39 21.54
CA ILE A 13 -6.00 1.02 21.01
C ILE A 13 -7.32 0.60 20.34
N ARG A 14 -8.46 0.85 20.97
CA ARG A 14 -9.77 0.42 20.46
C ARG A 14 -10.27 1.25 19.29
N ASN A 15 -9.97 2.55 19.28
CA ASN A 15 -10.55 3.49 18.32
C ASN A 15 -9.57 4.00 17.27
N GLY A 16 -8.27 3.78 17.44
CA GLY A 16 -7.21 4.24 16.54
C GLY A 16 -7.06 5.76 16.54
N VAL A 17 -7.70 6.45 17.48
CA VAL A 17 -7.77 7.90 17.59
C VAL A 17 -7.87 8.32 19.05
N LEU A 18 -7.14 9.37 19.42
CA LEU A 18 -7.14 9.99 20.73
C LEU A 18 -7.23 11.50 20.55
N ILE A 19 -8.12 12.14 21.30
CA ILE A 19 -8.35 13.58 21.25
C ILE A 19 -7.88 14.17 22.57
N LEU A 20 -6.92 15.09 22.50
CA LEU A 20 -6.36 15.77 23.66
C LEU A 20 -6.73 17.26 23.59
N ARG A 21 -7.54 17.70 24.55
CA ARG A 21 -8.02 19.09 24.62
C ARG A 21 -6.96 20.01 25.21
N GLY A 22 -6.75 21.17 24.60
CA GLY A 22 -5.81 22.19 25.07
C GLY A 22 -4.39 21.65 25.29
N LEU A 23 -3.93 20.72 24.46
CA LEU A 23 -2.59 20.15 24.59
C LEU A 23 -1.52 21.22 24.32
N VAL A 24 -1.81 22.14 23.40
CA VAL A 24 -0.97 23.29 23.08
C VAL A 24 -1.58 24.56 23.69
N PRO A 25 -0.77 25.40 24.39
CA PRO A 25 -1.21 26.68 24.91
C PRO A 25 -1.75 27.65 23.84
N LYS A 26 -2.77 28.44 24.21
CA LYS A 26 -3.49 29.33 23.28
C LYS A 26 -2.61 30.43 22.68
N ASP A 27 -1.71 31.00 23.47
CA ASP A 27 -0.77 32.05 23.05
C ASP A 27 0.20 31.56 21.96
N ILE A 28 0.65 30.32 22.06
CA ILE A 28 1.46 29.67 21.01
C ILE A 28 0.60 29.46 19.75
N CYS A 29 -0.64 28.99 19.91
CA CYS A 29 -1.57 28.82 18.81
C CYS A 29 -1.92 30.13 18.08
N GLU A 30 -2.09 31.23 18.80
CA GLU A 30 -2.32 32.57 18.24
C GLU A 30 -1.12 33.04 17.40
N THR A 31 0.10 32.87 17.94
CA THR A 31 1.34 33.22 17.25
C THR A 31 1.51 32.42 15.96
N ALA A 32 1.32 31.10 16.02
CA ALA A 32 1.40 30.23 14.86
C ALA A 32 0.33 30.55 13.81
N THR A 33 -0.90 30.81 14.25
CA THR A 33 -2.02 31.16 13.36
C THR A 33 -1.77 32.48 12.62
N ALA A 34 -1.27 33.50 13.32
CA ALA A 34 -0.92 34.79 12.70
C ALA A 34 0.14 34.59 11.61
N LYS A 35 1.12 33.71 11.84
CA LYS A 35 2.14 33.39 10.85
C LYS A 35 1.56 32.65 9.64
N LEU A 36 0.70 31.66 9.88
CA LEU A 36 0.04 30.89 8.81
C LEU A 36 -0.85 31.79 7.94
N ASP A 37 -1.58 32.72 8.54
CA ASP A 37 -2.39 33.71 7.80
C ASP A 37 -1.50 34.67 6.98
N GLU A 38 -0.38 35.15 7.55
CA GLU A 38 0.58 36.00 6.83
C GLU A 38 1.11 35.31 5.56
N VAL A 39 1.50 34.04 5.68
CA VAL A 39 2.03 33.24 4.56
C VAL A 39 0.93 32.93 3.54
N ALA A 40 -0.29 32.62 3.99
CA ALA A 40 -1.43 32.37 3.11
C ALA A 40 -1.75 33.59 2.23
N VAL A 41 -1.71 34.81 2.80
CA VAL A 41 -1.94 36.06 2.05
C VAL A 41 -0.82 36.34 1.05
N LYS A 42 0.43 36.05 1.39
CA LYS A 42 1.60 36.29 0.53
C LYS A 42 1.72 35.29 -0.63
N GLY A 43 0.99 34.19 -0.57
CA GLY A 43 1.03 33.09 -1.53
C GLY A 43 2.19 32.14 -1.25
N VAL A 44 1.89 30.85 -1.21
CA VAL A 44 2.88 29.78 -0.99
C VAL A 44 3.49 29.39 -2.34
N LYS A 45 4.81 29.45 -2.46
CA LYS A 45 5.51 28.92 -3.63
C LYS A 45 5.72 27.40 -3.45
N PRO A 46 5.72 26.62 -4.54
CA PRO A 46 6.14 25.22 -4.48
C PRO A 46 7.54 25.11 -3.85
N GLY A 47 7.66 24.41 -2.71
CA GLY A 47 8.90 24.25 -1.95
C GLY A 47 8.99 25.08 -0.66
N ASP A 48 8.04 25.97 -0.38
CA ASP A 48 7.99 26.68 0.90
C ASP A 48 7.59 25.71 2.04
N ASP A 49 8.56 25.36 2.88
CA ASP A 49 8.33 24.57 4.09
C ASP A 49 7.79 25.48 5.21
N ILE A 50 6.48 25.78 5.14
CA ILE A 50 5.80 26.63 6.13
C ILE A 50 5.94 26.04 7.54
N GLY A 51 5.97 24.71 7.65
CA GLY A 51 6.13 24.05 8.93
C GLY A 51 7.52 24.23 9.53
N SER A 52 8.52 24.62 8.74
CA SER A 52 9.83 24.99 9.24
C SER A 52 9.89 26.35 9.96
N HIS A 53 8.86 27.20 9.85
CA HIS A 53 8.85 28.49 10.54
C HIS A 53 8.89 28.31 12.07
N PRO A 54 9.73 29.07 12.80
CA PRO A 54 9.86 28.94 14.25
C PRO A 54 8.52 29.04 14.99
N GLU A 55 7.63 29.93 14.54
CA GLU A 55 6.30 30.13 15.11
C GLU A 55 5.40 28.91 14.94
N VAL A 56 5.51 28.20 13.82
CA VAL A 56 4.75 26.96 13.55
C VAL A 56 5.38 25.78 14.27
N LYS A 57 6.71 25.67 14.27
CA LYS A 57 7.44 24.64 15.04
C LYS A 57 7.17 24.73 16.54
N ALA A 58 6.92 25.93 17.08
CA ALA A 58 6.60 26.13 18.49
C ALA A 58 5.34 25.39 18.95
N LEU A 59 4.45 24.98 18.04
CA LEU A 59 3.31 24.11 18.35
C LEU A 59 3.75 22.73 18.87
N ILE A 60 4.96 22.28 18.53
CA ILE A 60 5.55 21.03 19.04
C ILE A 60 6.16 21.28 20.44
N THR A 61 5.29 21.51 21.41
CA THR A 61 5.67 21.76 22.81
C THR A 61 6.24 20.51 23.49
N ASP A 62 6.90 20.68 24.64
CA ASP A 62 7.38 19.54 25.44
C ASP A 62 6.25 18.59 25.85
N LYS A 63 5.05 19.13 26.09
CA LYS A 63 3.86 18.32 26.41
C LYS A 63 3.43 17.45 25.23
N VAL A 64 3.51 17.99 24.00
CA VAL A 64 3.26 17.23 22.77
C VAL A 64 4.29 16.11 22.61
N LYS A 65 5.57 16.40 22.81
CA LYS A 65 6.66 15.41 22.73
C LYS A 65 6.49 14.29 23.75
N GLN A 66 6.17 14.62 25.01
CA GLN A 66 5.94 13.64 26.06
C GLN A 66 4.76 12.70 25.75
N VAL A 67 3.66 13.22 25.21
CA VAL A 67 2.54 12.38 24.77
C VAL A 67 2.95 11.43 23.64
N LEU A 68 3.74 11.92 22.67
CA LEU A 68 4.26 11.07 21.59
C LEU A 68 5.17 9.98 22.15
N ASP A 69 6.07 10.32 23.06
CA ASP A 69 6.97 9.40 23.75
C ASP A 69 6.20 8.30 24.51
N GLU A 70 5.09 8.65 25.18
CA GLU A 70 4.24 7.71 25.91
C GLU A 70 3.51 6.72 24.97
N ILE A 71 3.05 7.19 23.80
CA ILE A 71 2.35 6.33 22.83
C ILE A 71 3.33 5.41 22.10
N LEU A 72 4.47 5.97 21.68
CA LEU A 72 5.49 5.26 20.91
C LEU A 72 6.22 4.21 21.76
N GLY A 73 6.44 4.50 23.05
CA GLY A 73 7.24 3.68 23.94
C GLY A 73 8.75 3.89 23.73
N ASP A 74 9.55 3.43 24.70
CA ASP A 74 10.98 3.79 24.84
C ASP A 74 11.83 3.55 23.58
N GLU A 75 11.57 2.48 22.85
CA GLU A 75 12.35 2.09 21.65
C GLU A 75 12.10 2.99 20.44
N LEU A 76 10.97 3.68 20.40
CA LEU A 76 10.55 4.51 19.26
C LEU A 76 10.57 6.01 19.57
N LYS A 77 10.98 6.39 20.79
CA LYS A 77 11.19 7.79 21.19
C LYS A 77 12.26 8.43 20.32
N LYS A 78 12.10 9.72 20.06
CA LYS A 78 13.04 10.51 19.25
C LYS A 78 13.39 11.81 19.93
N GLU A 79 14.63 12.24 19.72
CA GLU A 79 15.07 13.58 20.10
C GLU A 79 14.40 14.66 19.24
N ASP A 80 14.13 14.35 17.96
CA ASP A 80 13.43 15.22 17.03
C ASP A 80 12.35 14.44 16.25
N TYR A 81 11.16 15.04 16.19
CA TYR A 81 9.99 14.52 15.48
C TYR A 81 9.85 15.10 14.07
N GLY A 82 10.84 15.87 13.62
CA GLY A 82 10.93 16.42 12.28
C GLY A 82 10.15 17.73 12.12
N ASN A 83 10.20 18.29 10.91
CA ASN A 83 9.41 19.47 10.59
C ASN A 83 7.93 19.09 10.50
N PRO A 84 7.04 19.85 11.15
CA PRO A 84 5.62 19.67 10.90
C PRO A 84 5.30 20.04 9.45
N PHE A 85 4.17 19.59 8.94
CA PHE A 85 3.59 20.13 7.71
C PHE A 85 2.34 20.95 8.06
N SER A 86 1.99 21.90 7.22
CA SER A 86 0.79 22.72 7.41
C SER A 86 -0.16 22.54 6.24
N LEU A 87 -1.46 22.45 6.54
CA LEU A 87 -2.52 22.39 5.53
C LEU A 87 -3.61 23.41 5.84
N MET A 88 -4.01 24.13 4.78
CA MET A 88 -5.02 25.18 4.83
C MET A 88 -6.30 24.77 4.10
N THR A 89 -7.41 24.83 4.84
CA THR A 89 -8.82 24.80 4.45
C THR A 89 -9.41 26.16 4.06
N PRO A 90 -9.33 26.71 2.82
CA PRO A 90 -9.95 28.00 2.56
C PRO A 90 -11.49 27.90 2.66
N PRO A 91 -12.18 29.00 2.99
CA PRO A 91 -13.64 29.08 2.88
C PRO A 91 -14.11 28.79 1.45
N GLN A 92 -15.20 28.05 1.29
CA GLN A 92 -15.78 27.79 -0.02
C GLN A 92 -16.91 28.75 -0.32
N GLU A 93 -16.70 29.66 -1.28
CA GLU A 93 -17.65 30.73 -1.62
C GLU A 93 -18.84 30.26 -2.48
N ASN A 94 -18.77 29.07 -3.13
CA ASN A 94 -19.61 28.76 -4.30
C ASN A 94 -20.33 27.40 -4.32
N LEU A 95 -20.41 26.64 -3.23
CA LEU A 95 -21.15 25.37 -3.25
C LEU A 95 -22.56 25.51 -2.68
N LYS A 96 -23.56 25.20 -3.52
CA LYS A 96 -24.98 25.07 -3.14
C LYS A 96 -25.16 24.05 -2.01
N GLU A 97 -26.17 24.29 -1.17
CA GLU A 97 -26.63 23.61 0.08
C GLU A 97 -26.75 22.06 0.08
N VAL A 98 -26.22 21.36 -0.92
CA VAL A 98 -26.37 19.92 -1.07
C VAL A 98 -25.29 19.21 -0.26
N SER A 99 -25.64 18.91 1.00
CA SER A 99 -24.94 18.08 1.99
C SER A 99 -24.13 18.84 3.04
N LEU A 100 -24.82 19.27 4.11
CA LEU A 100 -24.23 19.71 5.39
C LEU A 100 -23.79 18.53 6.29
N ALA A 101 -24.00 17.28 5.87
CA ALA A 101 -23.55 16.12 6.63
C ALA A 101 -22.05 15.87 6.40
N PRO A 102 -21.32 15.33 7.40
CA PRO A 102 -19.97 14.81 7.20
C PRO A 102 -20.01 13.83 6.03
N ASP A 103 -19.42 14.23 4.91
CA ASP A 103 -19.43 13.42 3.71
C ASP A 103 -18.34 12.34 3.85
N ALA A 104 -18.73 11.07 3.66
CA ALA A 104 -17.79 9.96 3.60
C ALA A 104 -16.85 10.07 2.38
N THR A 105 -17.20 10.93 1.41
CA THR A 105 -16.43 11.14 0.19
C THR A 105 -15.02 11.62 0.53
N GLY A 106 -14.02 10.87 0.06
CA GLY A 106 -12.60 11.18 0.27
C GLY A 106 -12.00 10.67 1.59
N LEU A 107 -12.71 9.84 2.38
CA LEU A 107 -12.09 9.11 3.49
C LEU A 107 -10.99 8.17 2.96
N HIS A 108 -9.80 8.31 3.51
CA HIS A 108 -8.61 7.57 3.12
C HIS A 108 -7.76 7.21 4.35
N VAL A 109 -6.73 6.38 4.13
CA VAL A 109 -5.63 6.18 5.08
C VAL A 109 -4.40 6.91 4.56
N ASP A 110 -3.47 7.26 5.44
CA ASP A 110 -2.29 8.07 5.11
C ASP A 110 -1.12 7.28 4.49
N ASP A 111 -1.30 5.98 4.24
CA ASP A 111 -0.31 5.08 3.65
C ASP A 111 -0.81 4.58 2.29
N ASP A 112 -0.09 4.89 1.21
CA ASP A 112 -0.47 4.59 -0.17
C ASP A 112 -0.40 3.11 -0.54
N ASP A 113 0.49 2.38 0.13
CA ASP A 113 0.65 0.94 -0.06
C ASP A 113 0.63 0.28 1.33
N PRO A 114 -0.54 0.32 2.01
CA PRO A 114 -0.63 -0.05 3.39
C PRO A 114 -0.44 -1.55 3.56
N THR A 115 0.04 -1.90 4.75
CA THR A 115 0.30 -3.28 5.16
C THR A 115 -0.34 -3.51 6.52
N VAL A 116 -0.49 -4.77 6.90
CA VAL A 116 -1.05 -5.12 8.22
C VAL A 116 -0.20 -4.53 9.35
N THR A 117 1.12 -4.45 9.15
CA THR A 117 2.07 -3.82 10.08
C THR A 117 2.72 -2.61 9.41
N PRO A 118 2.40 -1.37 9.81
CA PRO A 118 2.85 -0.18 9.10
C PRO A 118 4.38 -0.14 8.92
N THR A 119 4.83 0.07 7.67
CA THR A 119 6.25 -0.09 7.29
C THR A 119 7.06 1.20 7.31
N GLY A 120 6.39 2.35 7.32
CA GLY A 120 7.02 3.67 7.34
C GLY A 120 6.40 4.64 8.34
N TRP A 121 5.07 4.73 8.38
CA TRP A 121 4.31 5.70 9.16
C TRP A 121 3.38 4.91 10.08
N CYS A 122 3.50 5.04 11.41
CA CYS A 122 2.61 4.33 12.34
C CYS A 122 1.61 5.26 13.04
N LEU A 123 1.94 6.55 13.15
CA LEU A 123 1.21 7.53 13.93
C LEU A 123 1.20 8.88 13.22
N ARG A 124 0.10 9.61 13.36
CA ARG A 124 -0.03 11.00 12.95
C ARG A 124 -0.57 11.81 14.13
N LEU A 125 -0.04 13.01 14.28
CA LEU A 125 -0.55 13.98 15.24
C LEU A 125 -0.95 15.24 14.49
N VAL A 126 -2.17 15.72 14.73
CA VAL A 126 -2.76 16.88 14.07
C VAL A 126 -3.14 17.91 15.13
N ILE A 127 -2.47 19.06 15.10
CA ILE A 127 -2.71 20.19 16.01
C ILE A 127 -3.59 21.21 15.30
N PHE A 128 -4.63 21.68 15.99
CA PHE A 128 -5.51 22.74 15.51
C PHE A 128 -5.15 24.07 16.18
N PRO A 129 -4.37 24.96 15.52
CA PRO A 129 -3.99 26.25 16.11
C PRO A 129 -5.16 27.25 16.16
N ARG A 130 -6.30 26.93 15.54
CA ARG A 130 -7.51 27.75 15.53
C ARG A 130 -8.73 26.89 15.85
N LYS A 131 -9.74 27.49 16.46
CA LYS A 131 -11.05 26.90 16.69
C LYS A 131 -11.67 26.37 15.38
N VAL A 132 -12.19 25.15 15.44
CA VAL A 132 -12.95 24.51 14.35
C VAL A 132 -14.40 24.35 14.80
N ILE A 133 -15.31 25.00 14.07
CA ILE A 133 -16.76 24.93 14.27
C ILE A 133 -17.40 23.88 13.34
N PRO A 134 -18.63 23.41 13.61
CA PRO A 134 -19.35 22.52 12.70
C PRO A 134 -19.44 23.10 11.28
N GLY A 135 -19.08 22.29 10.27
CA GLY A 135 -19.00 22.73 8.87
C GLY A 135 -17.85 23.70 8.55
N GLY A 136 -16.98 23.99 9.52
CA GLY A 136 -15.83 24.89 9.40
C GLY A 136 -14.59 24.22 8.78
N GLY A 137 -14.78 23.08 8.11
CA GLY A 137 -13.71 22.28 7.54
C GLY A 137 -13.01 21.39 8.57
N GLY A 138 -13.74 20.79 9.52
CA GLY A 138 -13.19 19.93 10.55
C GLY A 138 -12.53 18.65 10.05
N PHE A 139 -11.85 17.97 10.97
CA PHE A 139 -11.24 16.67 10.71
C PHE A 139 -12.32 15.59 10.85
N ILE A 140 -12.53 14.82 9.79
CA ILE A 140 -13.49 13.72 9.78
C ILE A 140 -12.70 12.43 10.01
N TYR A 141 -13.20 11.57 10.88
CA TYR A 141 -12.57 10.28 11.16
C TYR A 141 -13.58 9.21 11.47
N SER A 142 -13.15 7.95 11.37
CA SER A 142 -13.97 6.79 11.71
C SER A 142 -13.35 5.99 12.85
N PRO A 143 -13.87 6.08 14.09
CA PRO A 143 -13.39 5.30 15.22
C PRO A 143 -13.39 3.79 14.93
N GLY A 144 -12.28 3.13 15.27
CA GLY A 144 -12.09 1.69 15.09
C GLY A 144 -11.90 1.25 13.64
N SER A 145 -11.82 2.18 12.69
CA SER A 145 -11.65 1.86 11.27
C SER A 145 -10.30 1.22 10.98
N HIS A 146 -9.26 1.51 11.77
CA HIS A 146 -7.95 0.85 11.66
C HIS A 146 -8.06 -0.67 11.83
N ILE A 147 -8.88 -1.16 12.79
CA ILE A 147 -9.13 -2.60 12.98
C ILE A 147 -9.89 -3.20 11.80
N ARG A 148 -10.95 -2.51 11.34
CA ARG A 148 -11.71 -2.94 10.16
C ARG A 148 -10.82 -3.01 8.92
N TYR A 149 -9.93 -2.04 8.77
CA TYR A 149 -9.00 -1.94 7.66
C TYR A 149 -7.90 -3.00 7.71
N MET A 150 -7.31 -3.28 8.88
CA MET A 150 -6.39 -4.41 9.07
C MET A 150 -7.08 -5.75 8.76
N THR A 151 -8.34 -5.92 9.17
CA THR A 151 -9.15 -7.10 8.83
C THR A 151 -9.32 -7.24 7.31
N GLN A 152 -9.59 -6.14 6.61
CA GLN A 152 -9.68 -6.13 5.15
C GLN A 152 -8.32 -6.48 4.50
N LEU A 153 -7.21 -5.92 5.01
CA LEU A 153 -5.86 -6.22 4.53
C LEU A 153 -5.54 -7.72 4.64
N MET A 154 -5.98 -8.41 5.70
CA MET A 154 -5.80 -9.86 5.84
C MET A 154 -6.61 -10.69 4.83
N GLN A 155 -7.80 -10.20 4.46
CA GLN A 155 -8.71 -10.92 3.57
C GLN A 155 -8.43 -10.62 2.09
N SER A 156 -8.06 -9.38 1.79
CA SER A 156 -7.88 -8.84 0.44
C SER A 156 -6.79 -7.75 0.45
N PRO A 157 -5.50 -8.11 0.55
CA PRO A 157 -4.42 -7.14 0.69
C PRO A 157 -4.36 -6.10 -0.45
N ASN A 158 -4.71 -6.52 -1.68
CA ASN A 158 -4.70 -5.64 -2.84
C ASN A 158 -5.97 -4.78 -2.99
N ASP A 159 -7.08 -5.13 -2.32
CA ASP A 159 -8.30 -4.30 -2.28
C ASP A 159 -8.08 -3.07 -1.40
N ALA A 160 -7.26 -3.18 -0.35
CA ALA A 160 -6.97 -2.06 0.53
C ALA A 160 -6.27 -0.88 -0.19
N LYS A 161 -5.64 -1.09 -1.35
CA LYS A 161 -4.90 -0.08 -2.14
C LYS A 161 -5.81 0.96 -2.84
N SER A 162 -7.09 1.04 -2.47
CA SER A 162 -7.99 2.08 -2.98
C SER A 162 -7.73 3.41 -2.27
N ARG A 163 -7.65 4.50 -3.05
CA ARG A 163 -7.53 5.86 -2.52
C ARG A 163 -8.66 6.23 -1.57
N GLU A 164 -9.86 5.71 -1.83
CA GLU A 164 -11.01 5.90 -0.97
C GLU A 164 -11.32 4.57 -0.28
N ILE A 165 -11.54 4.65 1.02
CA ILE A 165 -11.93 3.50 1.82
C ILE A 165 -13.40 3.18 1.51
N ALA A 166 -13.71 1.88 1.37
CA ALA A 166 -15.08 1.44 1.20
C ALA A 166 -15.96 1.95 2.37
N GLN A 167 -17.16 2.45 2.07
CA GLN A 167 -18.05 3.06 3.07
C GLN A 167 -18.32 2.13 4.28
N THR A 168 -18.34 0.82 4.07
CA THR A 168 -18.50 -0.19 5.13
C THR A 168 -17.37 -0.20 6.15
N LEU A 169 -16.14 0.13 5.74
CA LEU A 169 -14.98 0.23 6.61
C LEU A 169 -14.90 1.61 7.28
N ALA A 170 -15.47 2.62 6.63
CA ALA A 170 -15.40 4.03 7.01
C ALA A 170 -16.52 4.47 7.98
N SER A 171 -17.41 3.58 8.43
CA SER A 171 -18.53 3.87 9.34
C SER A 171 -18.31 3.28 10.74
N PRO A 172 -18.70 3.95 11.84
CA PRO A 172 -19.35 5.28 11.89
C PRO A 172 -18.38 6.42 11.58
N ILE A 173 -18.91 7.56 11.17
CA ILE A 173 -18.13 8.77 10.84
C ILE A 173 -18.38 9.84 11.92
N CYS A 174 -17.32 10.50 12.35
CA CYS A 174 -17.36 11.62 13.30
C CYS A 174 -16.69 12.85 12.70
N GLU A 175 -17.29 14.02 12.85
CA GLU A 175 -16.62 15.30 12.60
C GLU A 175 -16.03 15.83 13.92
N PHE A 176 -14.74 16.13 13.91
CA PHE A 176 -14.05 16.73 15.03
C PHE A 176 -14.19 18.25 14.99
N THR A 177 -14.80 18.81 16.04
CA THR A 177 -14.83 20.25 16.33
C THR A 177 -14.02 20.52 17.59
N CYS A 178 -13.39 21.69 17.64
CA CYS A 178 -12.34 21.92 18.61
C CYS A 178 -12.10 23.40 18.93
N GLU A 179 -11.49 23.65 20.08
CA GLU A 179 -10.89 24.94 20.40
C GLU A 179 -9.44 25.00 19.90
N ALA A 180 -8.84 26.19 19.90
CA ALA A 180 -7.42 26.33 19.59
C ALA A 180 -6.56 25.56 20.61
N GLY A 181 -5.59 24.80 20.10
CA GLY A 181 -4.65 24.00 20.90
C GLY A 181 -5.09 22.55 21.15
N ASP A 182 -6.31 22.20 20.74
CA ASP A 182 -6.75 20.81 20.70
C ASP A 182 -5.95 20.02 19.67
N THR A 183 -5.68 18.75 19.99
CA THR A 183 -4.85 17.88 19.19
C THR A 183 -5.53 16.54 18.98
N VAL A 184 -5.43 16.01 17.77
CA VAL A 184 -5.84 14.65 17.41
C VAL A 184 -4.59 13.81 17.20
N ILE A 185 -4.55 12.64 17.80
CA ILE A 185 -3.54 11.62 17.55
C ILE A 185 -4.27 10.44 16.90
N MET A 186 -3.75 9.95 15.79
CA MET A 186 -4.38 8.87 15.03
C MET A 186 -3.37 7.84 14.55
N SER A 187 -3.81 6.59 14.46
CA SER A 187 -3.13 5.55 13.70
C SER A 187 -3.03 5.98 12.23
N SER A 188 -1.92 5.69 11.57
CA SER A 188 -1.72 5.98 10.13
C SER A 188 -2.74 5.29 9.22
N ILE A 189 -3.31 4.17 9.68
CA ILE A 189 -4.33 3.40 8.97
C ILE A 189 -5.76 3.68 9.46
N LEU A 190 -5.97 4.76 10.23
CA LEU A 190 -7.30 5.24 10.56
C LEU A 190 -7.94 5.91 9.33
N ALA A 191 -9.17 5.53 9.00
CA ALA A 191 -9.96 6.20 7.98
C ALA A 191 -10.28 7.64 8.41
N HIS A 192 -9.82 8.61 7.62
CA HIS A 192 -10.02 10.03 7.90
C HIS A 192 -10.04 10.89 6.63
N SER A 193 -10.51 12.13 6.77
CA SER A 193 -10.51 13.14 5.71
C SER A 193 -10.62 14.55 6.31
N GLY A 194 -10.45 15.57 5.48
CA GLY A 194 -10.81 16.95 5.83
C GLY A 194 -12.21 17.27 5.32
N SER A 195 -13.09 17.78 6.17
CA SER A 195 -14.35 18.36 5.72
C SER A 195 -14.08 19.68 4.99
N LYS A 196 -15.01 20.04 4.10
CA LYS A 196 -15.00 21.34 3.43
C LYS A 196 -15.40 22.42 4.44
N ASN A 197 -14.86 23.62 4.24
CA ASN A 197 -15.19 24.78 5.08
C ASN A 197 -16.27 25.63 4.41
N TRP A 198 -17.50 25.52 4.91
CA TRP A 198 -18.70 26.18 4.38
C TRP A 198 -19.24 27.26 5.31
N THR A 199 -18.99 27.12 6.61
CA THR A 199 -19.60 27.96 7.64
C THR A 199 -18.64 28.97 8.23
N ASN A 200 -17.32 28.74 8.16
CA ASN A 200 -16.33 29.63 8.74
C ASN A 200 -15.76 30.59 7.67
N PRO A 201 -15.89 31.92 7.84
CA PRO A 201 -15.29 32.88 6.91
C PRO A 201 -13.77 32.90 6.97
N LEU A 202 -13.16 32.28 7.98
CA LEU A 202 -11.72 32.14 8.10
C LEU A 202 -11.28 30.78 7.56
N ALA A 203 -10.10 30.74 6.97
CA ALA A 203 -9.46 29.49 6.64
C ALA A 203 -9.19 28.66 7.91
N ARG A 204 -9.41 27.35 7.81
CA ARG A 204 -8.97 26.40 8.84
C ARG A 204 -7.52 26.03 8.57
N HIS A 205 -6.70 26.10 9.61
CA HIS A 205 -5.34 25.57 9.59
C HIS A 205 -5.28 24.30 10.43
N PHE A 206 -4.52 23.31 9.99
CA PHE A 206 -4.00 22.30 10.90
C PHE A 206 -2.52 22.06 10.62
N VAL A 207 -1.82 21.65 11.66
CA VAL A 207 -0.38 21.36 11.63
C VAL A 207 -0.20 19.90 11.96
N GLY A 208 0.35 19.14 11.01
CA GLY A 208 0.57 17.71 11.13
C GLY A 208 2.00 17.38 11.50
N ILE A 209 2.19 16.40 12.38
CA ILE A 209 3.49 15.82 12.73
C ILE A 209 3.43 14.34 12.39
N THR A 210 4.52 13.83 11.83
CA THR A 210 4.71 12.38 11.62
C THR A 210 5.90 11.90 12.43
N PRO A 211 5.64 11.51 13.68
CA PRO A 211 6.69 11.06 14.58
C PRO A 211 7.08 9.62 14.24
N GLY A 212 7.91 9.44 13.20
CA GLY A 212 8.42 8.12 12.85
C GLY A 212 8.42 7.83 11.36
N SER A 213 9.62 7.74 10.80
CA SER A 213 9.99 6.92 9.63
C SER A 213 10.63 5.59 10.05
N GLN A 214 10.71 5.32 11.37
CA GLN A 214 11.34 4.12 11.91
C GLN A 214 10.30 3.09 12.30
N ARG A 215 10.63 1.87 11.85
CA ARG A 215 9.77 0.71 11.73
C ARG A 215 9.33 0.24 13.13
N SER A 216 8.04 0.35 13.47
CA SER A 216 7.49 -0.38 14.62
C SER A 216 7.56 -1.85 14.26
N LEU A 217 8.47 -2.58 14.90
CA LEU A 217 8.43 -4.02 14.88
C LEU A 217 7.15 -4.42 15.64
N VAL A 218 6.32 -5.28 15.06
CA VAL A 218 5.60 -6.23 15.93
C VAL A 218 6.71 -7.13 16.43
N SER A 219 7.31 -6.68 17.52
CA SER A 219 8.49 -7.24 18.13
C SER A 219 8.15 -8.66 18.63
N ASN A 220 9.15 -9.51 18.79
CA ASN A 220 9.00 -10.79 19.52
C ASN A 220 8.68 -10.58 21.02
N LYS A 221 8.25 -9.36 21.42
CA LYS A 221 7.85 -8.99 22.77
C LYS A 221 6.61 -9.76 23.17
N ALA A 222 6.49 -10.01 24.47
CA ALA A 222 5.23 -10.48 25.02
C ALA A 222 4.15 -9.38 24.83
N LEU A 223 2.88 -9.78 24.68
CA LEU A 223 1.78 -8.84 24.44
C LEU A 223 1.66 -7.73 25.50
N ASP A 224 2.07 -8.01 26.74
CA ASP A 224 2.01 -7.06 27.85
C ASP A 224 3.16 -6.04 27.82
N GLU A 225 4.25 -6.34 27.11
CA GLU A 225 5.42 -5.48 26.93
C GLU A 225 5.28 -4.53 25.73
N LEU A 226 4.26 -4.73 24.90
CA LEU A 226 3.99 -3.88 23.75
C LEU A 226 3.63 -2.46 24.18
N SER A 227 4.23 -1.47 23.52
CA SER A 227 3.83 -0.07 23.64
C SER A 227 2.42 0.15 23.05
N THR A 228 1.85 1.33 23.28
CA THR A 228 0.50 1.65 22.80
C THR A 228 0.40 1.54 21.28
N ILE A 229 1.40 2.06 20.57
CA ILE A 229 1.42 2.00 19.10
C ILE A 229 1.64 0.58 18.58
N GLU A 230 2.44 -0.23 19.28
CA GLU A 230 2.61 -1.65 18.93
C GLU A 230 1.30 -2.42 19.12
N LYS A 231 0.56 -2.16 20.21
CA LYS A 231 -0.77 -2.75 20.47
C LYS A 231 -1.78 -2.36 19.41
N VAL A 232 -1.83 -1.09 19.02
CA VAL A 232 -2.73 -0.56 17.97
C VAL A 232 -2.53 -1.27 16.64
N ASN A 233 -1.30 -1.67 16.32
CA ASN A 233 -0.92 -2.31 15.05
C ASN A 233 -0.73 -3.83 15.17
N SER A 234 -1.08 -4.45 16.29
CA SER A 234 -0.89 -5.89 16.53
C SER A 234 -2.21 -6.66 16.42
N LEU A 235 -2.35 -7.43 15.34
CA LEU A 235 -3.49 -8.33 15.18
C LEU A 235 -3.60 -9.37 16.30
N GLN A 236 -2.46 -9.85 16.78
CA GLN A 236 -2.42 -10.83 17.86
C GLN A 236 -2.91 -10.23 19.18
N TYR A 237 -2.60 -8.96 19.45
CA TYR A 237 -3.14 -8.25 20.61
C TYR A 237 -4.68 -8.17 20.54
N TYR A 238 -5.24 -7.80 19.39
CA TYR A 238 -6.70 -7.77 19.22
C TYR A 238 -7.34 -9.14 19.42
N LYS A 239 -6.71 -10.19 18.92
CA LYS A 239 -7.20 -11.57 19.07
C LYS A 239 -7.17 -12.01 20.53
N GLU A 240 -6.00 -11.93 21.19
CA GLU A 240 -5.78 -12.57 22.48
C GLU A 240 -6.21 -11.72 23.68
N ARG A 241 -6.07 -10.39 23.60
CA ARG A 241 -6.37 -9.48 24.72
C ARG A 241 -7.72 -8.79 24.59
N ILE A 242 -8.14 -8.46 23.37
CA ILE A 242 -9.46 -7.83 23.12
C ILE A 242 -10.53 -8.87 22.78
N GLY A 243 -10.15 -10.05 22.29
CA GLY A 243 -11.09 -11.13 21.94
C GLY A 243 -11.78 -10.93 20.59
N LEU A 244 -11.18 -10.18 19.67
CA LEU A 244 -11.74 -10.03 18.32
C LEU A 244 -11.49 -11.28 17.49
N ASN A 245 -12.54 -11.75 16.81
CA ASN A 245 -12.44 -12.84 15.86
C ASN A 245 -11.83 -12.34 14.54
N MET A 246 -10.51 -12.46 14.44
CA MET A 246 -9.75 -12.01 13.26
C MET A 246 -9.60 -13.16 12.24
N PRO A 247 -9.78 -12.90 10.93
CA PRO A 247 -9.78 -13.91 9.87
C PRO A 247 -8.36 -14.29 9.43
N PHE A 248 -7.57 -14.82 10.37
CA PHE A 248 -6.19 -15.25 10.11
C PHE A 248 -6.10 -16.30 9.00
N PRO A 249 -5.13 -16.20 8.08
CA PRO A 249 -4.89 -17.26 7.11
C PRO A 249 -4.62 -18.59 7.81
N GLU A 250 -5.33 -19.62 7.36
CA GLU A 250 -5.14 -21.00 7.81
C GLU A 250 -3.84 -21.53 7.20
N ILE A 251 -3.03 -22.24 8.01
CA ILE A 251 -1.84 -22.94 7.51
C ILE A 251 -2.25 -24.31 6.95
N GLY A 252 -3.18 -25.00 7.63
CA GLY A 252 -3.57 -26.37 7.31
C GLY A 252 -2.92 -27.38 8.25
N ASP A 253 -3.19 -28.66 8.00
CA ASP A 253 -2.56 -29.78 8.71
C ASP A 253 -1.10 -29.91 8.23
N PRO A 254 -0.10 -29.90 9.13
CA PRO A 254 1.32 -30.12 8.79
C PRO A 254 1.55 -31.35 7.88
N GLU A 255 0.83 -32.45 8.09
CA GLU A 255 1.00 -33.68 7.29
C GLU A 255 0.61 -33.50 5.81
N LEU A 256 -0.26 -32.53 5.52
CA LEU A 256 -0.75 -32.24 4.17
C LEU A 256 -0.02 -31.05 3.55
N VAL A 257 0.29 -30.02 4.33
CA VAL A 257 0.88 -28.77 3.83
C VAL A 257 2.39 -28.86 3.65
N ASP A 258 3.12 -29.52 4.56
CA ASP A 258 4.59 -29.58 4.52
C ASP A 258 5.12 -30.22 3.22
N PRO A 259 4.53 -31.34 2.70
CA PRO A 259 4.95 -31.89 1.43
C PRO A 259 4.78 -30.93 0.25
N VAL A 260 3.73 -30.10 0.28
CA VAL A 260 3.45 -29.11 -0.79
C VAL A 260 4.40 -27.91 -0.68
N LEU A 261 4.69 -27.43 0.53
CA LEU A 261 5.67 -26.36 0.76
C LEU A 261 7.08 -26.80 0.33
N ALA A 262 7.50 -28.02 0.70
CA ALA A 262 8.82 -28.55 0.38
C ALA A 262 9.01 -28.88 -1.12
N ASN A 263 8.01 -29.49 -1.75
CA ASN A 263 8.16 -30.01 -3.13
C ASN A 263 7.53 -29.11 -4.21
N GLY A 264 6.82 -28.06 -3.79
CA GLY A 264 6.07 -27.18 -4.66
C GLY A 264 4.77 -27.80 -5.18
N TRP A 265 3.80 -26.94 -5.46
CA TRP A 265 2.51 -27.29 -6.03
C TRP A 265 2.51 -27.19 -7.56
N GLN A 266 1.83 -28.13 -8.22
CA GLN A 266 1.65 -28.13 -9.68
C GLN A 266 0.32 -28.81 -10.04
N PRO A 267 -0.51 -28.20 -10.90
CA PRO A 267 -1.69 -28.87 -11.43
C PRO A 267 -1.33 -29.76 -12.63
N ASP A 268 -2.20 -30.72 -12.95
CA ASP A 268 -2.08 -31.54 -14.15
C ASP A 268 -1.88 -30.69 -15.41
N GLY A 269 -0.89 -30.98 -16.26
CA GLY A 269 -0.56 -30.19 -17.44
C GLY A 269 0.43 -29.05 -17.19
N GLY A 270 0.82 -28.79 -15.94
CA GLY A 270 1.92 -27.90 -15.56
C GLY A 270 1.61 -26.40 -15.58
N ILE A 271 2.66 -25.61 -15.31
CA ILE A 271 2.61 -24.14 -15.15
C ILE A 271 3.63 -23.49 -16.07
N SER A 272 3.19 -22.67 -17.04
CA SER A 272 4.08 -21.82 -17.84
C SER A 272 4.24 -20.44 -17.24
N SER A 273 3.17 -19.91 -16.65
CA SER A 273 3.14 -18.64 -15.92
C SER A 273 1.95 -18.68 -14.96
N PHE A 274 2.06 -17.95 -13.86
CA PHE A 274 1.03 -17.92 -12.84
C PHE A 274 0.83 -16.51 -12.28
N GLU A 275 -0.28 -16.30 -11.60
CA GLU A 275 -0.49 -15.15 -10.74
C GLU A 275 -1.34 -15.57 -9.55
N MET A 276 -1.06 -14.99 -8.38
CA MET A 276 -1.78 -15.33 -7.16
C MET A 276 -2.30 -14.09 -6.46
N ILE A 277 -3.57 -14.13 -6.06
CA ILE A 277 -4.21 -13.05 -5.33
C ILE A 277 -5.07 -13.60 -4.21
N ARG A 278 -5.02 -12.97 -3.04
CA ARG A 278 -5.95 -13.26 -1.96
C ARG A 278 -7.12 -12.29 -2.01
N SER A 279 -8.33 -12.83 -2.05
CA SER A 279 -9.57 -12.06 -2.06
C SER A 279 -10.60 -12.71 -1.15
N SER A 280 -11.22 -11.92 -0.27
CA SER A 280 -12.23 -12.39 0.68
C SER A 280 -11.76 -13.57 1.54
N GLY A 281 -10.47 -13.62 1.87
CA GLY A 281 -9.85 -14.69 2.66
C GLY A 281 -9.58 -15.98 1.89
N ILE A 282 -9.78 -16.00 0.57
CA ILE A 282 -9.52 -17.13 -0.32
C ILE A 282 -8.31 -16.81 -1.19
N ASN A 283 -7.45 -17.81 -1.36
CA ASN A 283 -6.32 -17.77 -2.28
C ASN A 283 -6.82 -18.13 -3.68
N HIS A 284 -6.67 -17.23 -4.64
CA HIS A 284 -6.95 -17.47 -6.06
C HIS A 284 -5.64 -17.58 -6.82
N CYS A 285 -5.37 -18.76 -7.38
CA CYS A 285 -4.23 -19.00 -8.25
C CYS A 285 -4.71 -19.12 -9.70
N PHE A 286 -4.16 -18.29 -10.57
CA PHE A 286 -4.45 -18.27 -11.99
C PHE A 286 -3.24 -18.81 -12.75
N VAL A 287 -3.43 -19.86 -13.54
CA VAL A 287 -2.35 -20.61 -14.19
C VAL A 287 -2.57 -20.64 -15.69
N LEU A 288 -1.53 -20.31 -16.44
CA LEU A 288 -1.39 -20.71 -17.83
C LEU A 288 -0.64 -22.04 -17.87
N SER A 289 -1.22 -23.03 -18.55
CA SER A 289 -0.59 -24.34 -18.75
C SER A 289 -0.10 -24.47 -20.20
N PRO A 290 1.10 -25.06 -20.42
CA PRO A 290 1.65 -25.28 -21.76
C PRO A 290 0.70 -26.01 -22.72
N ASP A 291 -0.11 -26.94 -22.21
CA ASP A 291 -1.05 -27.76 -22.98
C ASP A 291 -2.35 -27.01 -23.37
N LYS A 292 -2.65 -25.89 -22.70
CA LYS A 292 -3.91 -25.13 -22.85
C LYS A 292 -3.66 -23.62 -22.97
N PRO A 293 -2.89 -23.14 -23.97
CA PRO A 293 -2.45 -21.75 -24.02
C PRO A 293 -3.58 -20.73 -24.25
N LYS A 294 -4.80 -21.17 -24.60
CA LYS A 294 -5.99 -20.32 -24.78
C LYS A 294 -6.93 -20.30 -23.56
N LYS A 295 -6.49 -20.81 -22.42
CA LYS A 295 -7.28 -20.85 -21.19
C LYS A 295 -6.39 -20.47 -20.02
N ILE A 296 -6.90 -19.61 -19.14
CA ILE A 296 -6.36 -19.45 -17.79
C ILE A 296 -7.15 -20.38 -16.89
N ARG A 297 -6.46 -21.32 -16.26
CA ARG A 297 -7.05 -22.21 -15.26
C ARG A 297 -7.08 -21.48 -13.94
N ARG A 298 -8.20 -21.59 -13.22
CA ARG A 298 -8.38 -20.92 -11.93
C ARG A 298 -8.45 -21.97 -10.85
N PHE A 299 -7.63 -21.81 -9.81
CA PHE A 299 -7.65 -22.65 -8.62
C PHE A 299 -7.94 -21.79 -7.40
N ILE A 300 -8.68 -22.35 -6.45
CA ILE A 300 -8.94 -21.68 -5.18
C ILE A 300 -8.58 -22.57 -3.99
N ALA A 301 -8.05 -21.98 -2.93
CA ALA A 301 -7.78 -22.64 -1.66
C ALA A 301 -8.06 -21.68 -0.49
N LYS A 302 -8.47 -22.20 0.66
CA LYS A 302 -8.46 -21.42 1.92
C LYS A 302 -7.09 -21.50 2.62
N ASP A 303 -6.44 -22.64 2.44
CA ASP A 303 -5.11 -22.99 2.92
C ASP A 303 -4.07 -22.89 1.77
N TRP A 304 -2.95 -23.59 1.95
CA TRP A 304 -1.77 -23.54 1.09
C TRP A 304 -1.54 -24.83 0.29
N TYR A 305 -2.48 -25.78 0.34
CA TYR A 305 -2.29 -27.10 -0.30
C TYR A 305 -3.52 -27.58 -1.08
N ASP A 306 -4.75 -27.32 -0.63
CA ASP A 306 -6.00 -27.86 -1.22
C ASP A 306 -6.55 -26.96 -2.35
N PHE A 307 -5.75 -26.77 -3.39
CA PHE A 307 -6.14 -25.98 -4.57
C PHE A 307 -7.15 -26.72 -5.45
N LYS A 308 -8.39 -26.23 -5.45
CA LYS A 308 -9.49 -26.79 -6.26
C LYS A 308 -9.70 -26.00 -7.53
N GLU A 309 -9.66 -26.69 -8.68
CA GLU A 309 -9.93 -26.07 -9.97
C GLU A 309 -11.38 -25.57 -10.07
N LYS A 310 -11.54 -24.41 -10.68
CA LYS A 310 -12.80 -23.74 -11.00
C LYS A 310 -12.87 -23.46 -12.49
N GLU A 311 -14.00 -22.93 -12.93
CA GLU A 311 -14.22 -22.60 -14.34
C GLU A 311 -13.09 -21.72 -14.90
N PRO A 312 -12.44 -22.16 -16.00
CA PRO A 312 -11.31 -21.45 -16.58
C PRO A 312 -11.77 -20.21 -17.36
N ILE A 313 -10.91 -19.20 -17.42
CA ILE A 313 -11.12 -18.00 -18.23
C ILE A 313 -10.70 -18.31 -19.68
N LYS A 314 -11.63 -18.15 -20.62
CA LYS A 314 -11.36 -18.36 -22.04
C LYS A 314 -10.67 -17.13 -22.63
N LEU A 315 -9.51 -17.34 -23.24
CA LEU A 315 -8.77 -16.28 -23.89
C LEU A 315 -9.14 -16.16 -25.37
N LYS A 316 -9.11 -14.93 -25.89
CA LYS A 316 -9.24 -14.66 -27.33
C LYS A 316 -8.07 -15.27 -28.13
N ARG A 317 -6.90 -15.44 -27.51
CA ARG A 317 -5.64 -15.87 -28.13
C ARG A 317 -4.85 -16.77 -27.20
N ALA A 318 -3.86 -17.43 -27.77
CA ALA A 318 -2.82 -18.09 -26.99
C ALA A 318 -1.99 -17.04 -26.26
N SER A 319 -1.65 -17.30 -25.00
CA SER A 319 -0.86 -16.43 -24.14
C SER A 319 0.20 -17.25 -23.41
N ASP A 320 1.32 -16.58 -23.12
CA ASP A 320 2.50 -17.18 -22.49
C ASP A 320 2.66 -16.66 -21.06
N THR A 321 2.18 -15.45 -20.78
CA THR A 321 2.28 -14.82 -19.46
C THR A 321 0.96 -14.26 -18.98
N ILE A 322 0.83 -14.22 -17.66
CA ILE A 322 -0.32 -13.70 -16.94
C ILE A 322 0.16 -12.74 -15.84
N GLN A 323 -0.60 -11.66 -15.65
CA GLN A 323 -0.40 -10.71 -14.57
C GLN A 323 -1.76 -10.18 -14.11
N ILE A 324 -1.95 -10.05 -12.81
CA ILE A 324 -3.17 -9.51 -12.22
C ILE A 324 -2.83 -8.31 -11.37
N GLU A 325 -3.61 -7.25 -11.55
CA GLU A 325 -3.54 -6.04 -10.76
C GLU A 325 -4.90 -5.78 -10.14
N GLN A 326 -4.95 -5.49 -8.84
CA GLN A 326 -6.18 -5.14 -8.16
C GLN A 326 -6.05 -3.73 -7.57
N TYR A 327 -7.08 -2.91 -7.84
CA TYR A 327 -7.22 -1.55 -7.32
C TYR A 327 -8.58 -1.40 -6.68
N GLY A 328 -8.60 -1.53 -5.35
CA GLY A 328 -9.87 -1.61 -4.66
C GLY A 328 -10.70 -2.76 -5.20
N SER A 329 -11.94 -2.42 -5.51
CA SER A 329 -12.93 -3.39 -5.91
C SER A 329 -12.78 -3.90 -7.35
N THR A 330 -11.81 -3.40 -8.13
CA THR A 330 -11.61 -3.80 -9.52
C THR A 330 -10.32 -4.59 -9.68
N SER A 331 -10.40 -5.76 -10.29
CA SER A 331 -9.23 -6.53 -10.71
C SER A 331 -9.07 -6.51 -12.22
N ARG A 332 -7.84 -6.39 -12.69
CA ARG A 332 -7.45 -6.41 -14.10
C ARG A 332 -6.48 -7.54 -14.32
N LEU A 333 -6.66 -8.20 -15.45
CA LEU A 333 -5.89 -9.35 -15.86
C LEU A 333 -5.29 -9.02 -17.22
N CYS A 334 -3.97 -8.98 -17.26
CA CYS A 334 -3.21 -8.81 -18.48
C CYS A 334 -2.65 -10.18 -18.88
N VAL A 335 -2.83 -10.54 -20.14
CA VAL A 335 -2.17 -11.71 -20.72
C VAL A 335 -1.42 -11.33 -21.97
N SER A 336 -0.17 -11.77 -22.07
CA SER A 336 0.72 -11.42 -23.18
C SER A 336 1.19 -12.67 -23.92
N SER A 337 1.55 -12.49 -25.19
CA SER A 337 2.24 -13.51 -25.97
C SER A 337 3.63 -13.03 -26.39
N ARG A 338 4.63 -13.91 -26.23
CA ARG A 338 6.04 -13.70 -26.57
C ARG A 338 6.22 -13.28 -28.03
N GLU A 339 5.48 -13.91 -28.94
CA GLU A 339 5.67 -13.71 -30.38
C GLU A 339 5.13 -12.39 -30.91
N LYS A 340 4.05 -11.86 -30.31
CA LYS A 340 3.19 -10.88 -30.98
C LYS A 340 3.36 -9.45 -30.48
N LYS A 341 4.11 -9.23 -29.38
CA LYS A 341 4.22 -7.92 -28.70
C LYS A 341 2.85 -7.24 -28.50
N ILE A 342 1.84 -8.06 -28.23
CA ILE A 342 0.44 -7.65 -28.03
C ILE A 342 -0.05 -8.34 -26.76
N SER A 343 -0.63 -7.54 -25.88
CA SER A 343 -1.32 -8.00 -24.68
C SER A 343 -2.82 -7.86 -24.85
N ASP A 344 -3.58 -8.87 -24.43
CA ASP A 344 -5.03 -8.81 -24.30
C ASP A 344 -5.36 -8.44 -22.84
N LEU A 345 -6.23 -7.44 -22.66
CA LEU A 345 -6.61 -6.92 -21.35
C LEU A 345 -8.02 -7.37 -21.00
N TYR A 346 -8.17 -7.93 -19.80
CA TYR A 346 -9.42 -8.33 -19.20
C TYR A 346 -9.61 -7.59 -17.88
N GLN A 347 -10.86 -7.41 -17.47
CA GLN A 347 -11.22 -6.78 -16.20
C GLN A 347 -12.40 -7.51 -15.58
N THR A 348 -12.42 -7.57 -14.25
CA THR A 348 -13.59 -7.98 -13.49
C THR A 348 -13.91 -6.89 -12.47
N ALA A 349 -15.19 -6.52 -12.39
CA ALA A 349 -15.70 -5.62 -11.36
C ALA A 349 -16.09 -6.45 -10.14
N PHE A 350 -15.76 -5.95 -8.95
CA PHE A 350 -15.93 -6.56 -7.63
C PHE A 350 -16.70 -7.87 -7.60
N ASN A 351 -15.98 -8.95 -7.86
CA ASN A 351 -16.49 -10.28 -7.68
C ASN A 351 -15.58 -10.97 -6.68
N ARG A 352 -16.12 -11.27 -5.48
CA ARG A 352 -15.39 -12.01 -4.42
C ARG A 352 -14.84 -13.34 -4.93
N GLU A 353 -15.45 -13.91 -5.96
CA GLU A 353 -15.03 -15.17 -6.58
C GLU A 353 -14.07 -14.99 -7.78
N LEU A 354 -13.83 -13.75 -8.22
CA LEU A 354 -13.01 -13.40 -9.38
C LEU A 354 -13.34 -14.27 -10.60
N CYS A 355 -14.63 -14.46 -10.89
CA CYS A 355 -15.11 -15.38 -11.92
C CYS A 355 -15.66 -14.71 -13.18
N ASP A 356 -16.14 -13.47 -13.10
CA ASP A 356 -16.75 -12.76 -14.22
C ASP A 356 -15.77 -11.80 -14.91
N TRP A 357 -14.95 -12.34 -15.80
CA TRP A 357 -13.95 -11.57 -16.55
C TRP A 357 -14.51 -11.06 -17.88
N GLU A 358 -14.54 -9.74 -18.03
CA GLU A 358 -14.87 -9.04 -19.26
C GLU A 358 -13.60 -8.71 -20.05
N TYR A 359 -13.62 -8.95 -21.36
CA TYR A 359 -12.52 -8.56 -22.24
C TYR A 359 -12.64 -7.07 -22.60
N LEU A 360 -11.62 -6.27 -22.26
CA LEU A 360 -11.63 -4.82 -22.49
C LEU A 360 -11.01 -4.42 -23.83
N GLY A 361 -9.97 -5.13 -24.29
CA GLY A 361 -9.29 -4.72 -25.50
C GLY A 361 -7.86 -5.24 -25.63
N LYS A 362 -7.12 -4.65 -26.58
CA LYS A 362 -5.74 -5.00 -26.90
C LYS A 362 -4.84 -3.81 -26.61
N VAL A 363 -3.68 -4.09 -26.03
CA VAL A 363 -2.63 -3.11 -25.78
C VAL A 363 -1.39 -3.54 -26.56
N LYS A 364 -0.76 -2.59 -27.27
CA LYS A 364 0.55 -2.80 -27.89
C LYS A 364 1.64 -2.55 -26.84
N ALA A 365 1.83 -3.52 -25.96
CA ALA A 365 2.88 -3.54 -24.94
C ALA A 365 3.47 -4.96 -24.89
N GLN A 366 4.71 -5.08 -24.42
CA GLN A 366 5.32 -6.38 -24.13
C GLN A 366 4.94 -6.86 -22.72
N ALA A 367 5.00 -5.93 -21.75
CA ALA A 367 4.48 -6.09 -20.41
C ALA A 367 4.01 -4.72 -19.89
N ALA A 368 3.20 -4.69 -18.85
CA ALA A 368 2.77 -3.45 -18.19
C ALA A 368 2.66 -3.69 -16.68
N ALA A 369 3.20 -2.80 -15.87
CA ALA A 369 2.89 -2.72 -14.44
C ALA A 369 2.15 -1.41 -14.21
N THR A 370 1.21 -1.43 -13.29
CA THR A 370 0.57 -0.21 -12.84
C THR A 370 0.82 -0.07 -11.34
N PHE A 371 1.25 1.13 -10.94
CA PHE A 371 1.57 1.43 -9.56
C PHE A 371 0.87 2.72 -9.21
N ARG A 372 0.08 2.71 -8.13
CA ARG A 372 -0.65 3.91 -7.71
C ARG A 372 0.15 4.63 -6.64
N TRP A 373 0.35 5.93 -6.85
CA TRP A 373 0.90 6.83 -5.85
C TRP A 373 -0.16 7.88 -5.52
N SER A 374 -0.37 8.19 -4.24
CA SER A 374 -1.14 9.34 -3.79
C SER A 374 -0.21 10.50 -3.46
N ILE A 375 -0.77 11.70 -3.52
CA ILE A 375 0.01 12.93 -3.62
C ILE A 375 -0.46 13.83 -2.49
N TRP A 376 0.19 13.70 -1.35
CA TRP A 376 0.17 14.75 -0.34
C TRP A 376 1.44 15.58 -0.50
N GLY A 377 1.35 16.62 -1.35
CA GLY A 377 2.41 17.61 -1.56
C GLY A 377 3.04 17.64 -2.95
N SER A 378 2.44 18.40 -3.87
CA SER A 378 3.07 19.02 -5.05
C SER A 378 3.53 18.20 -6.27
N ARG A 379 3.37 16.87 -6.36
CA ARG A 379 3.67 16.15 -7.62
C ARG A 379 2.64 15.09 -7.96
N SER A 380 1.56 15.51 -8.60
CA SER A 380 0.50 14.59 -9.00
C SER A 380 0.94 13.61 -10.09
N SER A 381 1.17 12.34 -9.74
CA SER A 381 1.23 11.24 -10.70
C SER A 381 0.34 10.07 -10.26
N ASN A 382 -0.86 9.98 -10.84
CA ASN A 382 -1.45 8.66 -11.11
C ASN A 382 -0.64 8.07 -12.28
N GLY A 383 0.42 7.34 -11.99
CA GLY A 383 1.31 6.76 -13.01
C GLY A 383 0.83 5.38 -13.47
N PHE A 384 0.72 5.18 -14.77
CA PHE A 384 0.75 3.84 -15.35
C PHE A 384 2.18 3.62 -15.84
N VAL A 385 2.85 2.56 -15.39
CA VAL A 385 4.24 2.25 -15.78
C VAL A 385 4.21 1.27 -16.94
N LEU A 386 4.08 1.82 -18.14
CA LEU A 386 4.19 1.00 -19.36
C LEU A 386 5.67 0.87 -19.72
N LEU A 387 6.34 -0.19 -19.27
CA LEU A 387 7.72 -0.44 -19.74
C LEU A 387 7.66 -0.99 -21.17
N TYR A 388 8.30 -0.26 -22.08
CA TYR A 388 8.48 -0.66 -23.47
C TYR A 388 9.92 -1.14 -23.65
N SER A 389 10.11 -2.41 -24.01
CA SER A 389 11.43 -2.91 -24.43
C SER A 389 11.52 -2.91 -25.97
N ASP A 390 12.27 -1.94 -26.48
CA ASP A 390 12.88 -2.03 -27.80
C ASP A 390 14.28 -1.41 -27.66
N GLY A 391 15.30 -2.26 -27.80
CA GLY A 391 16.72 -1.87 -27.77
C GLY A 391 17.13 -0.92 -28.89
N THR A 392 16.22 -0.47 -29.75
CA THR A 392 16.56 0.42 -30.88
C THR A 392 15.87 1.78 -30.91
N VAL A 393 15.09 2.19 -29.90
CA VAL A 393 14.25 3.39 -30.04
C VAL A 393 14.37 4.42 -28.89
N LEU A 394 14.79 5.64 -29.30
CA LEU A 394 14.61 6.99 -28.74
C LEU A 394 15.67 7.60 -27.80
N ARG A 395 16.50 8.48 -28.40
CA ARG A 395 16.83 9.84 -27.91
C ARG A 395 16.03 10.86 -28.75
N ARG A 396 15.07 11.60 -28.16
CA ARG A 396 14.72 13.02 -28.44
C ARG A 396 13.27 13.41 -28.03
N ARG A 397 13.21 14.41 -27.13
CA ARG A 397 12.26 15.55 -26.97
C ARG A 397 10.87 15.36 -26.34
N LEU A 398 10.64 16.20 -25.31
CA LEU A 398 9.41 16.52 -24.59
C LEU A 398 9.04 18.01 -24.80
N ASP A 399 7.76 18.34 -24.92
CA ASP A 399 7.19 19.69 -24.71
C ASP A 399 5.82 19.57 -23.99
N PRO A 400 5.64 20.15 -22.79
CA PRO A 400 4.49 19.91 -21.90
C PRO A 400 3.31 20.91 -21.99
N SER A 401 3.09 21.62 -23.11
CA SER A 401 2.21 22.81 -23.10
C SER A 401 0.72 22.63 -23.47
N VAL A 402 0.00 21.56 -23.09
CA VAL A 402 -1.47 21.48 -23.40
C VAL A 402 -2.35 21.05 -22.22
N PRO A 403 -3.22 21.95 -21.69
CA PRO A 403 -4.19 21.64 -20.64
C PRO A 403 -5.59 21.24 -21.16
N GLY A 404 -6.22 20.29 -20.45
CA GLY A 404 -7.68 20.12 -20.39
C GLY A 404 -8.29 19.11 -21.37
N LYS A 405 -8.48 17.85 -20.92
CA LYS A 405 -9.72 17.02 -21.09
C LYS A 405 -9.51 15.58 -20.56
N GLN A 406 -10.59 15.05 -20.00
CA GLN A 406 -10.71 13.86 -19.15
C GLN A 406 -10.20 12.52 -19.73
N ASN A 407 -9.36 11.85 -18.93
CA ASN A 407 -9.26 10.41 -18.61
C ASN A 407 -9.91 9.39 -19.58
N SER A 408 -9.23 9.12 -20.70
CA SER A 408 -9.39 7.83 -21.40
C SER A 408 -8.06 7.09 -21.43
N TRP A 409 -8.07 5.77 -21.20
CA TRP A 409 -6.90 4.89 -21.27
C TRP A 409 -6.03 5.09 -22.53
N ALA A 410 -6.64 5.46 -23.65
CA ALA A 410 -5.97 5.74 -24.90
C ALA A 410 -5.09 7.02 -24.88
N GLN A 411 -5.29 7.94 -23.93
CA GLN A 411 -4.47 9.14 -23.74
C GLN A 411 -3.30 8.91 -22.76
N LEU A 412 -3.44 8.01 -21.78
CA LEU A 412 -2.33 7.60 -20.91
C LEU A 412 -1.23 6.85 -21.70
N ILE A 413 -1.61 6.10 -22.73
CA ILE A 413 -0.67 5.48 -23.68
C ILE A 413 0.03 6.53 -24.57
N LYS A 414 -0.48 7.77 -24.63
CA LYS A 414 0.13 8.87 -25.40
C LYS A 414 1.17 9.68 -24.62
N SER A 415 1.27 9.56 -23.29
CA SER A 415 2.44 10.04 -22.54
C SER A 415 3.59 9.03 -22.71
N ARG A 416 4.18 9.01 -23.91
CA ARG A 416 5.11 7.96 -24.39
C ARG A 416 6.52 8.01 -23.81
N ASP A 417 6.79 8.83 -22.80
CA ASP A 417 8.17 9.20 -22.42
C ASP A 417 8.59 8.82 -20.99
N ASN A 418 7.84 7.98 -20.28
CA ASN A 418 8.28 7.50 -18.97
C ASN A 418 8.99 6.15 -19.10
N LYS A 419 10.25 6.14 -19.53
CA LYS A 419 11.12 4.97 -19.38
C LYS A 419 11.51 4.85 -17.92
N ILE A 420 10.84 3.97 -17.19
CA ILE A 420 11.06 3.81 -15.75
C ILE A 420 12.18 2.81 -15.49
N ALA A 421 12.36 1.79 -16.35
CA ALA A 421 13.44 0.80 -16.26
C ALA A 421 13.81 0.21 -17.64
N TRP A 422 15.00 -0.38 -17.76
CA TRP A 422 15.52 -1.00 -18.98
C TRP A 422 15.93 -2.45 -18.73
N ALA A 423 15.52 -3.36 -19.63
CA ALA A 423 15.73 -4.81 -19.50
C ALA A 423 17.14 -5.29 -19.85
N GLY A 424 17.95 -4.45 -20.51
CA GLY A 424 19.14 -4.89 -21.22
C GLY A 424 18.91 -5.12 -22.71
N ASP A 425 19.96 -4.98 -23.53
CA ASP A 425 19.91 -5.35 -24.94
C ASP A 425 19.67 -6.85 -25.10
N GLY A 426 18.82 -7.24 -26.06
CA GLY A 426 18.51 -8.64 -26.35
C GLY A 426 17.54 -9.34 -25.38
N ARG A 427 17.14 -8.67 -24.29
CA ARG A 427 16.21 -9.21 -23.29
C ARG A 427 14.79 -8.68 -23.48
N GLN A 428 13.80 -9.47 -23.07
CA GLN A 428 12.38 -9.08 -23.09
C GLN A 428 11.79 -9.13 -21.68
N ILE A 429 10.98 -8.13 -21.32
CA ILE A 429 10.20 -8.15 -20.07
C ILE A 429 8.90 -8.92 -20.32
N MET A 430 8.73 -10.01 -19.60
CA MET A 430 7.63 -10.97 -19.74
C MET A 430 6.48 -10.72 -18.74
N GLY A 431 6.85 -10.24 -17.56
CA GLY A 431 5.97 -9.85 -16.47
C GLY A 431 6.68 -8.81 -15.62
N MET A 432 5.93 -8.00 -14.88
CA MET A 432 6.50 -7.04 -13.94
C MET A 432 5.53 -6.67 -12.84
N MET A 433 6.07 -6.31 -11.69
CA MET A 433 5.31 -5.77 -10.56
C MET A 433 6.14 -4.73 -9.82
N ILE A 434 5.45 -3.76 -9.21
CA ILE A 434 6.09 -2.75 -8.37
C ILE A 434 5.37 -2.75 -7.03
N HIS A 435 6.14 -2.85 -5.95
CA HIS A 435 5.59 -2.78 -4.60
C HIS A 435 6.52 -2.01 -3.66
N SER A 436 5.94 -1.46 -2.60
CA SER A 436 6.71 -0.77 -1.58
C SER A 436 7.51 -1.75 -0.71
N VAL A 437 8.76 -1.39 -0.46
CA VAL A 437 9.75 -2.16 0.31
C VAL A 437 9.92 -1.59 1.70
N ARG A 438 9.92 -0.25 1.83
CA ARG A 438 10.04 0.46 3.11
C ARG A 438 9.09 1.65 3.10
N GLY A 439 7.79 1.39 3.28
CA GLY A 439 6.76 2.41 3.08
C GLY A 439 6.93 3.11 1.73
N GLU A 440 6.65 4.41 1.70
CA GLU A 440 6.73 5.21 0.47
C GLU A 440 8.15 5.67 0.09
N SER A 441 9.19 5.31 0.86
CA SER A 441 10.56 5.77 0.59
C SER A 441 11.39 4.85 -0.31
N LEU A 442 11.00 3.58 -0.44
CA LEU A 442 11.73 2.61 -1.25
C LEU A 442 10.78 1.63 -1.91
N PHE A 443 10.95 1.44 -3.21
CA PHE A 443 10.17 0.51 -4.02
C PHE A 443 11.07 -0.50 -4.71
N ALA A 444 10.55 -1.70 -4.91
CA ALA A 444 11.16 -2.70 -5.76
C ALA A 444 10.29 -2.89 -7.00
N LEU A 445 10.91 -2.73 -8.15
CA LEU A 445 10.40 -3.19 -9.44
C LEU A 445 10.96 -4.59 -9.66
N VAL A 446 10.09 -5.60 -9.67
CA VAL A 446 10.45 -6.97 -10.02
C VAL A 446 9.96 -7.26 -11.44
N MET A 447 10.81 -7.88 -12.24
CA MET A 447 10.56 -8.15 -13.66
C MET A 447 10.97 -9.58 -14.00
N ASP A 448 10.15 -10.26 -14.79
CA ASP A 448 10.52 -11.54 -15.37
C ASP A 448 11.22 -11.26 -16.70
N LEU A 449 12.54 -11.45 -16.75
CA LEU A 449 13.33 -11.17 -17.94
C LEU A 449 13.56 -12.45 -18.73
N GLN A 450 13.22 -12.42 -20.01
CA GLN A 450 13.56 -13.46 -20.97
C GLN A 450 14.87 -13.10 -21.70
N ASP A 451 15.84 -14.00 -21.62
CA ASP A 451 17.13 -13.96 -22.31
C ASP A 451 17.29 -15.24 -23.15
N GLY A 452 17.05 -15.13 -24.46
CA GLY A 452 16.88 -16.29 -25.35
C GLY A 452 15.67 -17.15 -24.94
N GLU A 453 15.91 -18.43 -24.65
CA GLU A 453 14.87 -19.37 -24.21
C GLU A 453 14.65 -19.36 -22.68
N LYS A 454 15.55 -18.72 -21.92
CA LYS A 454 15.50 -18.72 -20.45
C LYS A 454 14.71 -17.53 -19.94
N THR A 455 13.92 -17.72 -18.89
CA THR A 455 13.23 -16.65 -18.17
C THR A 455 13.68 -16.67 -16.70
N SER A 456 13.94 -15.50 -16.13
CA SER A 456 14.26 -15.39 -14.69
C SER A 456 13.85 -14.04 -14.13
N ALA A 457 13.40 -14.06 -12.87
CA ALA A 457 13.03 -12.89 -12.11
C ALA A 457 14.27 -12.04 -11.79
N HIS A 458 14.14 -10.74 -11.98
CA HIS A 458 15.13 -9.73 -11.65
C HIS A 458 14.45 -8.61 -10.88
N TYR A 459 15.24 -7.80 -10.17
CA TYR A 459 14.72 -6.66 -9.45
C TYR A 459 15.57 -5.40 -9.68
N ILE A 460 14.93 -4.25 -9.51
CA ILE A 460 15.57 -2.95 -9.36
C ILE A 460 14.97 -2.27 -8.15
N LEU A 461 15.82 -1.79 -7.24
CA LEU A 461 15.40 -0.91 -6.15
C LEU A 461 15.37 0.53 -6.63
N SER A 462 14.35 1.30 -6.25
CA SER A 462 14.27 2.70 -6.61
C SER A 462 15.42 3.54 -6.02
N GLY A 463 15.78 4.64 -6.67
CA GLY A 463 16.79 5.59 -6.19
C GLY A 463 16.16 6.82 -5.55
N GLY A 464 16.45 7.07 -4.27
CA GLY A 464 15.88 8.19 -3.51
C GLY A 464 14.39 8.03 -3.21
N ASP A 465 13.75 9.12 -2.78
CA ASP A 465 12.31 9.15 -2.52
C ASP A 465 11.52 9.02 -3.84
N GLY A 466 10.81 7.91 -4.00
CA GLY A 466 9.91 7.65 -5.13
C GLY A 466 10.31 6.48 -6.04
N CYS A 467 9.65 6.39 -7.20
CA CYS A 467 9.76 5.31 -8.19
C CYS A 467 10.74 5.64 -9.34
N MET A 468 11.96 6.08 -9.02
CA MET A 468 13.00 6.36 -10.02
C MET A 468 13.91 5.14 -10.18
N TYR A 469 13.97 4.53 -11.37
CA TYR A 469 14.84 3.39 -11.66
C TYR A 469 15.74 3.60 -12.88
N GLU A 470 15.84 4.85 -13.35
CA GLU A 470 16.73 5.25 -14.45
C GLU A 470 18.19 4.86 -14.14
N ASP A 471 18.89 4.39 -15.16
CA ASP A 471 20.32 4.00 -15.14
C ASP A 471 20.72 2.91 -14.13
N LYS A 472 19.75 2.16 -13.58
CA LYS A 472 20.02 1.01 -12.72
C LYS A 472 19.94 -0.30 -13.49
N GLU A 473 20.93 -1.16 -13.27
CA GLU A 473 20.93 -2.52 -13.80
C GLU A 473 19.96 -3.40 -13.03
N ALA A 474 19.20 -4.23 -13.76
CA ALA A 474 18.35 -5.26 -13.17
C ALA A 474 19.23 -6.39 -12.61
N LEU A 475 19.12 -6.62 -11.30
CA LEU A 475 19.86 -7.67 -10.60
C LEU A 475 19.04 -8.95 -10.56
N PRO A 476 19.65 -10.14 -10.70
CA PRO A 476 18.92 -11.39 -10.65
C PRO A 476 18.36 -11.64 -9.24
N LEU A 477 17.12 -12.11 -9.18
CA LEU A 477 16.50 -12.57 -7.94
C LEU A 477 16.65 -14.09 -7.86
N VAL A 478 17.45 -14.56 -6.90
CA VAL A 478 17.89 -15.97 -6.80
C VAL A 478 17.57 -16.57 -5.43
N LEU A 479 17.63 -17.89 -5.36
CA LEU A 479 17.69 -18.63 -4.10
C LEU A 479 19.08 -18.53 -3.46
N ALA A 480 19.19 -18.93 -2.19
CA ALA A 480 20.46 -18.97 -1.46
C ALA A 480 21.55 -19.84 -2.13
N ASP A 481 21.15 -20.86 -2.88
CA ASP A 481 22.05 -21.73 -3.67
C ASP A 481 22.43 -21.14 -5.05
N GLY A 482 21.95 -19.92 -5.37
CA GLY A 482 22.15 -19.24 -6.64
C GLY A 482 21.21 -19.70 -7.76
N SER A 483 20.31 -20.64 -7.50
CA SER A 483 19.33 -21.10 -8.50
C SER A 483 18.40 -19.95 -8.91
N PRO A 484 18.06 -19.84 -10.20
CA PRO A 484 17.17 -18.80 -10.70
C PRO A 484 15.74 -19.05 -10.23
N VAL A 485 15.04 -17.95 -9.93
CA VAL A 485 13.58 -17.92 -9.79
C VAL A 485 13.01 -17.48 -11.13
N LEU A 486 11.94 -18.13 -11.62
CA LEU A 486 11.39 -17.84 -12.96
C LEU A 486 10.42 -16.67 -12.96
N GLN A 487 9.55 -16.63 -11.94
CA GLN A 487 8.49 -15.64 -11.76
C GLN A 487 8.19 -15.48 -10.26
N VAL A 488 7.82 -14.28 -9.82
CA VAL A 488 7.43 -13.99 -8.42
C VAL A 488 6.10 -13.23 -8.38
N SER A 489 5.26 -13.56 -7.41
CA SER A 489 4.05 -12.81 -7.05
C SER A 489 4.04 -12.51 -5.55
N VAL A 490 3.66 -11.29 -5.18
CA VAL A 490 3.60 -10.85 -3.78
C VAL A 490 2.27 -11.23 -3.15
N TYR A 491 2.34 -12.07 -2.12
CA TYR A 491 1.18 -12.46 -1.33
C TYR A 491 0.85 -11.44 -0.23
N MET A 492 1.87 -11.06 0.55
CA MET A 492 1.74 -10.07 1.63
C MET A 492 3.08 -9.37 1.83
N ARG A 493 3.03 -8.12 2.33
CA ARG A 493 4.22 -7.35 2.67
C ARG A 493 4.19 -7.01 4.14
N GLY A 494 5.37 -7.06 4.75
CA GLY A 494 5.67 -6.46 6.03
C GLY A 494 6.79 -5.42 5.87
N LYS A 495 7.42 -5.10 6.99
CA LYS A 495 8.50 -4.11 7.15
C LYS A 495 9.45 -3.93 5.97
N SER A 496 10.23 -4.96 5.67
CA SER A 496 11.15 -5.08 4.51
C SER A 496 11.14 -6.51 3.99
N TYR A 497 10.09 -7.23 4.34
CA TYR A 497 9.89 -8.63 4.06
C TYR A 497 8.68 -8.76 3.16
N TRP A 498 8.85 -9.42 2.03
CA TRP A 498 7.71 -9.84 1.22
C TRP A 498 7.51 -11.33 1.43
N LEU A 499 6.32 -11.73 1.84
CA LEU A 499 5.84 -13.09 1.68
C LEU A 499 5.37 -13.25 0.24
N ILE A 500 5.98 -14.18 -0.48
CA ILE A 500 5.81 -14.35 -1.91
C ILE A 500 5.41 -15.78 -2.26
N THR A 501 4.90 -15.90 -3.48
CA THR A 501 4.90 -17.16 -4.21
C THR A 501 5.82 -17.02 -5.40
N TYR A 502 6.48 -18.12 -5.79
CA TYR A 502 7.42 -18.09 -6.90
C TYR A 502 7.43 -19.37 -7.71
N LEU A 503 7.75 -19.24 -9.00
CA LEU A 503 7.88 -20.37 -9.91
C LEU A 503 9.35 -20.79 -10.01
N LYS A 504 9.61 -22.08 -9.93
CA LYS A 504 10.94 -22.67 -10.13
C LYS A 504 10.85 -23.92 -11.01
N GLU A 505 11.84 -24.11 -11.86
CA GLU A 505 12.01 -25.34 -12.65
C GLU A 505 12.50 -26.49 -11.76
N THR A 506 11.86 -27.64 -11.87
CA THR A 506 12.24 -28.89 -11.20
C THR A 506 12.44 -30.00 -12.23
N ALA A 507 12.89 -31.18 -11.80
CA ALA A 507 13.04 -32.34 -12.70
C ALA A 507 11.73 -32.72 -13.42
N ASP A 508 10.58 -32.46 -12.80
CA ASP A 508 9.24 -32.77 -13.34
C ASP A 508 8.58 -31.55 -14.03
N GLY A 509 9.34 -30.48 -14.26
CA GLY A 509 8.87 -29.22 -14.82
C GLY A 509 8.67 -28.13 -13.77
N ASN A 510 7.95 -27.07 -14.16
CA ASN A 510 7.77 -25.89 -13.32
C ASN A 510 6.76 -26.14 -12.20
N ARG A 511 7.15 -25.79 -10.97
CA ARG A 511 6.30 -25.88 -9.77
C ARG A 511 6.24 -24.55 -9.04
N LEU A 512 5.10 -24.30 -8.40
CA LEU A 512 4.84 -23.13 -7.57
C LEU A 512 5.32 -23.39 -6.14
N PHE A 513 6.11 -22.48 -5.60
CA PHE A 513 6.67 -22.54 -4.25
C PHE A 513 6.31 -21.29 -3.45
N TRP A 514 6.61 -21.33 -2.16
CA TRP A 514 6.42 -20.24 -1.22
C TRP A 514 7.75 -19.81 -0.63
N GLY A 515 7.90 -18.52 -0.40
CA GLY A 515 9.13 -17.99 0.15
C GLY A 515 8.98 -16.60 0.71
N THR A 516 10.08 -16.10 1.25
CA THR A 516 10.20 -14.71 1.67
C THR A 516 11.32 -14.01 0.92
N ILE A 517 11.22 -12.69 0.75
CA ILE A 517 12.33 -11.83 0.34
C ILE A 517 12.59 -10.85 1.47
N ASP A 518 13.79 -10.86 2.02
CA ASP A 518 14.30 -9.76 2.85
C ASP A 518 14.98 -8.75 1.92
N TRP A 519 14.44 -7.53 1.83
CA TRP A 519 15.00 -6.52 0.95
C TRP A 519 16.24 -5.82 1.50
N ASP A 520 16.61 -6.08 2.75
CA ASP A 520 17.91 -5.67 3.28
C ASP A 520 19.03 -6.58 2.72
N ASN A 521 18.68 -7.81 2.28
CA ASN A 521 19.55 -8.72 1.52
C ASN A 521 18.72 -9.48 0.46
N PRO A 522 18.44 -8.88 -0.72
CA PRO A 522 17.42 -9.37 -1.65
C PRO A 522 17.73 -10.76 -2.23
N MET A 523 17.18 -11.78 -1.59
CA MET A 523 17.17 -13.17 -2.07
C MET A 523 15.88 -13.87 -1.63
N VAL A 524 15.48 -14.88 -2.39
CA VAL A 524 14.33 -15.71 -2.04
C VAL A 524 14.76 -16.79 -1.05
N THR A 525 14.15 -16.76 0.13
CA THR A 525 14.28 -17.81 1.15
C THR A 525 13.07 -18.74 1.05
N PRO A 526 13.25 -20.02 0.68
CA PRO A 526 12.15 -20.98 0.60
C PRO A 526 11.47 -21.20 1.95
N ILE A 527 10.15 -21.36 1.92
CA ILE A 527 9.35 -21.87 3.03
C ILE A 527 9.08 -23.34 2.76
N ASN A 528 9.67 -24.25 3.54
CA ASN A 528 9.62 -25.69 3.25
C ASN A 528 8.65 -26.46 4.15
N ASN A 529 8.10 -25.81 5.18
CA ASN A 529 7.20 -26.43 6.13
C ASN A 529 6.31 -25.37 6.81
N SER A 530 5.31 -25.87 7.53
CA SER A 530 4.31 -25.09 8.27
C SER A 530 4.91 -24.19 9.36
N GLN A 531 6.02 -24.59 9.99
CA GLN A 531 6.70 -23.77 11.01
C GLN A 531 7.37 -22.54 10.37
N ASP A 532 8.05 -22.74 9.24
CA ASP A 532 8.64 -21.65 8.44
C ASP A 532 7.54 -20.70 7.93
N LEU A 533 6.39 -21.25 7.51
CA LEU A 533 5.25 -20.45 7.07
C LEU A 533 4.67 -19.62 8.22
N GLU A 534 4.55 -20.20 9.42
CA GLU A 534 4.12 -19.47 10.61
C GLU A 534 5.10 -18.35 11.01
N ALA A 535 6.41 -18.61 10.91
CA ALA A 535 7.43 -17.59 11.12
C ALA A 535 7.33 -16.46 10.09
N ALA A 536 7.10 -16.79 8.81
CA ALA A 536 6.89 -15.81 7.76
C ALA A 536 5.61 -14.99 7.98
N PHE A 537 4.52 -15.60 8.47
CA PHE A 537 3.31 -14.87 8.85
C PHE A 537 3.56 -13.85 9.95
N LYS A 538 4.31 -14.22 10.99
CA LYS A 538 4.70 -13.29 12.05
C LYS A 538 5.50 -12.11 11.50
N GLN A 539 6.45 -12.36 10.60
CA GLN A 539 7.26 -11.31 9.96
C GLN A 539 6.46 -10.29 9.16
N VAL A 540 5.37 -10.73 8.50
CA VAL A 540 4.47 -9.84 7.74
C VAL A 540 3.25 -9.39 8.55
N GLY A 541 3.22 -9.65 9.86
CA GLY A 541 2.17 -9.20 10.77
C GLY A 541 0.86 -9.98 10.71
N LEU A 542 0.85 -11.13 10.05
CA LEU A 542 -0.32 -11.98 9.93
C LEU A 542 -0.54 -12.88 11.15
N ARG A 543 0.38 -13.01 12.11
CA ARG A 543 0.22 -13.81 13.34
C ARG A 543 1.05 -13.26 14.49
#